data_AF-A0A1V5R3L3-F1
#
_entry.id   AF-A0A1V5R3L3-F1
#
_cell.length_a   1.000
_cell.length_b   1.000
_cell.length_c   1.000
_cell.angle_alpha   90.00
_cell.angle_beta   90.00
_cell.angle_gamma   90.00
#
_symmetry.space_group_name_H-M   'P 1'
#
loop_
_entity.id
_entity.type
_entity.pdbx_description
1 polymer ?
#
loop_
_entity_poly.entity_id
_entity_poly.type
_entity_poly.pdbx_seq_one_letter_code
_entity_poly.pdbx_strand_id
1 'polypeptide(L)'
;MEQEILQKIMKGKNILLVGKTDSGKSYFIKNQIIPLFRQKNINVCYFEECADLEINEQCDVYIIDEVEILFDKEFLESLHPDEKPYYTNNYLETVKVWQNKLSKITKPIICIVTRNNKEEIDYIYNNYKSLEWNNLPVEIVKFEKR
;
A
#
# COMPACT_ATOMS: atom_id res chain seq x y z
N MET A 1 4.79 -16.53 -0.90
CA MET A 1 4.28 -15.17 -1.16
C MET A 1 5.43 -14.23 -1.48
N GLU A 2 6.52 -14.31 -0.72
CA GLU A 2 7.76 -13.56 -0.82
C GLU A 2 8.40 -13.60 -2.22
N GLN A 3 8.55 -14.81 -2.80
CA GLN A 3 9.10 -14.95 -4.16
C GLN A 3 8.21 -14.33 -5.23
N GLU A 4 6.90 -14.38 -5.05
CA GLU A 4 5.93 -13.77 -5.96
C GLU A 4 6.01 -12.24 -5.89
N ILE A 5 6.08 -11.68 -4.68
CA ILE A 5 6.32 -10.25 -4.43
C ILE A 5 7.62 -9.80 -5.09
N LEU A 6 8.72 -10.54 -4.87
CA LEU A 6 10.01 -10.25 -5.50
C LEU A 6 9.91 -10.24 -7.04
N GLN A 7 9.30 -11.26 -7.64
CA GLN A 7 9.15 -11.33 -9.09
C GLN A 7 8.33 -10.17 -9.66
N LYS A 8 7.27 -9.73 -8.96
CA LYS A 8 6.45 -8.59 -9.38
C LYS A 8 7.25 -7.28 -9.31
N ILE A 9 7.98 -7.05 -8.22
CA ILE A 9 8.83 -5.87 -8.04
C ILE A 9 9.94 -5.82 -9.09
N MET A 10 10.61 -6.94 -9.37
CA MET A 10 11.66 -7.03 -10.39
C MET A 10 11.15 -6.77 -11.82
N LYS A 11 9.83 -6.93 -12.05
CA LYS A 11 9.17 -6.57 -13.32
C LYS A 11 8.73 -5.10 -13.36
N GLY A 12 9.09 -4.30 -12.35
CA GLY A 12 8.73 -2.89 -12.26
C GLY A 12 7.29 -2.63 -11.81
N LYS A 13 6.59 -3.64 -11.28
CA LYS A 13 5.19 -3.51 -10.86
C LYS A 13 5.08 -2.98 -9.44
N ASN A 14 4.04 -2.19 -9.17
CA ASN A 14 3.67 -1.82 -7.82
C ASN A 14 2.87 -2.94 -7.17
N ILE A 15 2.89 -3.00 -5.84
CA ILE A 15 2.14 -3.97 -5.05
C ILE A 15 1.30 -3.23 -4.03
N LEU A 16 0.02 -3.61 -3.95
CA LEU A 16 -0.85 -3.26 -2.84
C LEU A 16 -1.03 -4.49 -1.95
N LEU A 17 -0.43 -4.49 -0.77
CA LEU A 17 -0.58 -5.54 0.22
C LEU A 17 -1.77 -5.20 1.12
N VAL A 18 -2.89 -5.86 0.91
CA VAL A 18 -4.17 -5.52 1.56
C VAL A 18 -4.54 -6.59 2.58
N GLY A 19 -4.86 -6.20 3.81
CA GLY A 19 -5.33 -7.15 4.81
C GLY A 19 -5.80 -6.48 6.09
N LYS A 20 -6.32 -7.28 7.01
CA LYS A 20 -6.90 -6.78 8.27
C LYS A 20 -5.88 -6.08 9.16
N THR A 21 -6.38 -5.21 10.03
CA THR A 21 -5.66 -4.72 11.21
C THR A 21 -5.11 -5.90 11.99
N ASP A 22 -3.89 -5.78 12.50
CA ASP A 22 -3.18 -6.82 13.28
C ASP A 22 -3.02 -8.20 12.59
N SER A 23 -3.14 -8.24 11.25
CA SER A 23 -2.90 -9.48 10.48
C SER A 23 -1.43 -9.86 10.39
N GLY A 24 -0.51 -8.93 10.69
CA GLY A 24 0.95 -9.15 10.67
C GLY A 24 1.66 -8.68 9.40
N LYS A 25 1.02 -7.82 8.58
CA LYS A 25 1.58 -7.26 7.32
C LYS A 25 2.93 -6.58 7.55
N SER A 26 3.00 -5.68 8.52
CA SER A 26 4.21 -4.93 8.91
C SER A 26 5.33 -5.89 9.35
N TYR A 27 4.99 -6.90 10.15
CA TYR A 27 5.94 -7.92 10.58
C TYR A 27 6.47 -8.74 9.40
N PHE A 28 5.59 -9.18 8.50
CA PHE A 28 5.94 -9.91 7.29
C PHE A 28 6.87 -9.09 6.38
N ILE A 29 6.57 -7.81 6.17
CA ILE A 29 7.44 -6.91 5.41
C ILE A 29 8.82 -6.78 6.07
N LYS A 30 8.86 -6.41 7.36
CA LYS A 30 10.12 -6.14 8.07
C LYS A 30 11.01 -7.36 8.21
N ASN A 31 10.43 -8.54 8.42
CA ASN A 31 11.18 -9.75 8.77
C ASN A 31 11.33 -10.75 7.63
N GLN A 32 10.60 -10.61 6.52
CA GLN A 32 10.67 -11.55 5.40
C GLN A 32 10.98 -10.83 4.08
N ILE A 33 10.21 -9.81 3.71
CA ILE A 33 10.39 -9.12 2.42
C ILE A 33 11.65 -8.26 2.38
N ILE A 34 11.87 -7.40 3.38
CA ILE A 34 13.06 -6.54 3.43
C ILE A 34 14.35 -7.38 3.47
N PRO A 35 14.47 -8.42 4.32
CA PRO A 35 15.64 -9.30 4.30
C PRO A 35 15.83 -10.00 2.95
N LEU A 36 14.77 -10.50 2.32
CA LEU A 36 14.84 -11.11 0.99
C LEU A 36 15.38 -10.13 -0.06
N PHE A 37 14.92 -8.88 -0.08
CA PHE A 37 15.39 -7.86 -1.01
C PHE A 37 16.86 -7.52 -0.78
N ARG A 38 17.27 -7.37 0.49
CA ARG A 38 18.67 -7.14 0.85
C ARG A 38 19.58 -8.28 0.44
N GLN A 39 19.16 -9.54 0.59
CA GLN A 39 19.90 -10.72 0.10
C GLN A 39 20.09 -10.73 -1.43
N LYS A 40 19.24 -10.00 -2.16
CA LYS A 40 19.33 -9.81 -3.61
C LYS A 40 20.02 -8.50 -4.01
N ASN A 41 20.66 -7.81 -3.06
CA ASN A 41 21.28 -6.49 -3.26
C ASN A 41 20.30 -5.43 -3.79
N ILE A 42 19.04 -5.50 -3.37
CA ILE A 42 18.02 -4.49 -3.68
C ILE A 42 17.95 -3.53 -2.48
N ASN A 43 18.18 -2.24 -2.73
CA ASN A 43 18.11 -1.19 -1.71
C ASN A 43 16.65 -0.82 -1.44
N VAL A 44 16.25 -0.96 -0.17
CA VAL A 44 14.86 -0.71 0.25
C VAL A 44 14.81 0.51 1.16
N CYS A 45 13.95 1.47 0.83
CA CYS A 45 13.51 2.50 1.75
C CYS A 45 12.14 2.13 2.31
N TYR A 46 12.07 1.97 3.63
CA TYR A 46 10.86 1.62 4.35
C TYR A 46 10.42 2.81 5.21
N PHE A 47 9.13 3.13 5.15
CA PHE A 47 8.49 4.20 5.90
C PHE A 47 7.27 3.63 6.62
N GLU A 48 7.13 3.94 7.92
CA GLU A 48 6.00 3.47 8.73
C GLU A 48 4.69 4.15 8.31
N GLU A 49 4.77 5.42 7.91
CA GLU A 49 3.64 6.19 7.43
C GLU A 49 4.02 7.10 6.24
N CYS A 50 3.02 7.52 5.47
CA CYS A 50 3.22 8.43 4.35
C CYS A 50 3.77 9.82 4.77
N ALA A 51 3.56 10.22 6.03
CA ALA A 51 4.03 11.50 6.55
C ALA A 51 5.56 11.61 6.49
N ASP A 52 6.26 10.50 6.78
CA ASP A 52 7.72 10.42 6.84
C ASP A 52 8.38 10.19 5.49
N LEU A 53 7.59 10.06 4.41
CA LEU A 53 8.13 9.76 3.09
C LEU A 53 9.11 10.84 2.62
N GLU A 54 10.33 10.39 2.34
CA GLU A 54 11.40 11.14 1.69
C GLU A 54 11.86 10.42 0.42
N ILE A 55 12.09 11.18 -0.66
CA ILE A 55 12.56 10.61 -1.92
C ILE A 55 14.07 10.41 -1.84
N ASN A 56 14.51 9.17 -2.03
CA ASN A 56 15.91 8.77 -2.06
C ASN A 56 16.24 8.08 -3.39
N GLU A 57 17.12 8.69 -4.19
CA GLU A 57 17.50 8.16 -5.50
C GLU A 57 18.30 6.85 -5.44
N GLN A 58 18.91 6.54 -4.30
CA GLN A 58 19.64 5.28 -4.08
C GLN A 58 18.69 4.11 -3.77
N CYS A 59 17.40 4.39 -3.59
CA CYS A 59 16.37 3.40 -3.35
C CYS A 59 15.98 2.69 -4.65
N ASP A 60 15.97 1.37 -4.63
CA ASP A 60 15.44 0.55 -5.71
C ASP A 60 13.94 0.29 -5.53
N VAL A 61 13.49 0.16 -4.28
CA VAL A 61 12.10 -0.19 -3.93
C VAL A 61 11.64 0.54 -2.67
N TYR A 62 10.50 1.22 -2.77
CA TYR A 62 9.85 1.87 -1.63
C TYR A 62 8.86 0.93 -0.97
N ILE A 63 8.79 0.94 0.37
CA ILE A 63 7.76 0.24 1.12
C ILE A 63 7.12 1.20 2.12
N ILE A 64 5.79 1.32 2.09
CA ILE A 64 5.00 2.21 2.94
C ILE A 64 3.97 1.38 3.71
N ASP A 65 4.05 1.36 5.04
CA ASP A 65 3.29 0.43 5.90
C ASP A 65 1.82 0.82 6.13
N GLU A 66 1.52 2.12 6.11
CA GLU A 66 0.14 2.60 6.23
C GLU A 66 -0.12 3.64 5.15
N VAL A 67 -0.82 3.19 4.10
CA VAL A 67 -1.28 4.03 2.99
C VAL A 67 -2.79 4.06 2.98
N GLU A 68 -3.35 5.26 2.84
CA GLU A 68 -4.77 5.43 2.57
C GLU A 68 -5.04 5.52 1.07
N ILE A 69 -6.05 4.76 0.62
CA ILE A 69 -6.61 4.85 -0.73
C ILE A 69 -8.01 5.48 -0.63
N LEU A 70 -8.35 6.38 -1.54
CA LEU A 70 -9.67 7.02 -1.59
C LEU A 70 -10.59 6.35 -2.62
N PHE A 71 -10.05 5.43 -3.42
CA PHE A 71 -10.80 4.68 -4.43
C PHE A 71 -12.07 4.01 -3.90
N ASP A 72 -12.01 3.39 -2.73
CA ASP A 72 -13.12 2.65 -2.13
C ASP A 72 -13.96 3.51 -1.17
N LYS A 73 -13.76 4.84 -1.15
CA LYS A 73 -14.49 5.75 -0.26
C LYS A 73 -16.00 5.59 -0.36
N GLU A 74 -16.57 5.60 -1.56
CA GLU A 74 -18.02 5.45 -1.76
C GLU A 74 -18.52 4.09 -1.28
N PHE A 75 -17.71 3.05 -1.46
CA PHE A 75 -18.02 1.70 -0.97
C PHE A 75 -18.01 1.65 0.56
N LEU A 76 -17.00 2.24 1.20
CA LEU A 76 -16.92 2.36 2.67
C LEU A 76 -18.11 3.13 3.24
N GLU A 77 -18.49 4.27 2.63
CA GLU A 77 -19.68 5.03 3.03
C GLU A 77 -20.99 4.25 2.85
N SER A 78 -21.04 3.32 1.88
CA SER A 78 -22.22 2.45 1.67
C SER A 78 -22.32 1.33 2.72
N LEU A 79 -21.19 0.84 3.23
CA LEU A 79 -21.11 -0.18 4.27
C LEU A 79 -21.33 0.40 5.67
N HIS A 80 -20.88 1.64 5.89
CA HIS A 80 -20.92 2.33 7.19
C HIS A 80 -21.73 3.63 7.10
N PRO A 81 -23.05 3.57 6.89
CA PRO A 81 -23.89 4.75 6.65
C PRO A 81 -23.92 5.73 7.83
N ASP A 82 -23.76 5.21 9.05
CA ASP A 82 -23.74 6.00 10.28
C ASP A 82 -22.44 6.80 10.46
N GLU A 83 -21.39 6.48 9.69
CA GLU A 83 -20.10 7.15 9.73
C GLU A 83 -19.98 8.27 8.69
N LYS A 84 -21.08 8.67 8.02
CA LYS A 84 -21.01 9.64 6.92
C LYS A 84 -20.79 11.09 7.40
N PRO A 85 -19.80 11.83 6.85
CA PRO A 85 -18.81 11.38 5.85
C PRO A 85 -17.73 10.49 6.49
N TYR A 86 -17.44 9.35 5.86
CA TYR A 86 -16.50 8.35 6.40
C TYR A 86 -15.11 8.95 6.66
N TYR A 87 -14.71 9.92 5.83
CA TYR A 87 -13.52 10.74 6.05
C TYR A 87 -13.89 12.19 6.33
N THR A 88 -13.25 12.79 7.36
CA THR A 88 -13.32 14.23 7.57
C THR A 88 -12.57 15.00 6.48
N ASN A 89 -12.98 16.24 6.22
CA ASN A 89 -12.31 17.09 5.22
C ASN A 89 -10.82 17.31 5.55
N ASN A 90 -10.49 17.52 6.83
CA ASN A 90 -9.11 17.69 7.29
C ASN A 90 -8.26 16.44 7.01
N TYR A 91 -8.83 15.25 7.21
CA TYR A 91 -8.14 14.01 6.87
C TYR A 91 -7.95 13.86 5.36
N LEU A 92 -8.95 14.19 4.55
CA LEU A 92 -8.84 14.16 3.09
C LEU A 92 -7.75 15.11 2.56
N GLU A 93 -7.58 16.29 3.16
CA GLU A 93 -6.47 17.20 2.83
C GLU A 93 -5.11 16.58 3.16
N THR A 94 -5.02 15.89 4.31
CA THR A 94 -3.82 15.15 4.72
C THR A 94 -3.47 14.05 3.72
N VAL A 95 -4.46 13.22 3.32
CA VAL A 95 -4.27 12.15 2.33
C VAL A 95 -3.84 12.71 0.98
N LYS A 96 -4.37 13.85 0.54
CA LYS A 96 -3.92 14.51 -0.70
C LYS A 96 -2.44 14.92 -0.65
N VAL A 97 -1.96 15.42 0.49
CA VAL A 97 -0.55 15.74 0.68
C VAL A 97 0.30 14.48 0.57
N TRP A 98 -0.13 13.37 1.18
CA TRP A 98 0.54 12.07 1.07
C TRP A 98 0.58 11.55 -0.37
N GLN A 99 -0.55 11.56 -1.07
CA GLN A 99 -0.64 11.15 -2.47
C GLN A 99 0.26 12.01 -3.38
N ASN A 100 0.38 13.31 -3.09
CA ASN A 100 1.32 14.19 -3.80
C ASN A 100 2.80 13.87 -3.54
N LYS A 101 3.15 13.29 -2.38
CA LYS A 101 4.51 12.77 -2.15
C LYS A 101 4.72 11.45 -2.89
N LEU A 102 3.75 10.54 -2.78
CA LEU A 102 3.77 9.24 -3.44
C LEU A 102 3.87 9.35 -4.97
N SER A 103 3.23 10.36 -5.59
CA SER A 103 3.27 10.58 -7.04
C SER A 103 4.66 10.90 -7.60
N LYS A 104 5.59 11.33 -6.74
CA LYS A 104 6.97 11.62 -7.11
C LYS A 104 7.86 10.37 -7.18
N ILE A 105 7.37 9.24 -6.66
CA ILE A 105 8.10 7.97 -6.71
C ILE A 105 7.97 7.38 -8.11
N THR A 106 9.11 7.21 -8.79
CA THR A 106 9.20 6.59 -10.13
C THR A 106 9.67 5.14 -10.09
N LYS A 107 10.06 4.66 -8.91
CA LYS A 107 10.51 3.29 -8.64
C LYS A 107 9.34 2.40 -8.18
N PRO A 108 9.48 1.07 -8.24
CA PRO A 108 8.46 0.16 -7.69
C PRO A 108 8.17 0.44 -6.22
N ILE A 109 6.89 0.36 -5.85
CA ILE A 109 6.42 0.57 -4.49
C ILE A 109 5.60 -0.62 -3.99
N ILE A 110 5.78 -0.96 -2.71
CA ILE A 110 4.88 -1.81 -1.94
C ILE A 110 4.12 -0.91 -0.97
N CYS A 111 2.83 -0.76 -1.18
CA CYS A 111 1.94 -0.04 -0.27
C CYS A 111 1.15 -1.05 0.54
N ILE A 112 1.13 -0.88 1.85
CA ILE A 112 0.33 -1.70 2.75
C ILE A 112 -0.94 -0.93 3.07
N VAL A 113 -2.08 -1.60 2.91
CA VAL A 113 -3.41 -1.02 3.13
C VAL A 113 -4.17 -1.88 4.13
N THR A 114 -4.79 -1.21 5.08
CA THR A 114 -5.57 -1.85 6.14
C THR A 114 -7.07 -1.68 5.88
N ARG A 115 -7.80 -2.79 5.92
CA ARG A 115 -9.27 -2.86 5.86
C ARG A 115 -9.79 -3.91 6.83
N ASN A 116 -10.85 -3.62 7.57
CA ASN A 116 -11.20 -4.39 8.77
C ASN A 116 -12.01 -5.65 8.45
N ASN A 117 -12.83 -5.61 7.40
CA ASN A 117 -13.67 -6.73 7.02
C ASN A 117 -13.28 -7.34 5.66
N LYS A 118 -13.86 -8.51 5.39
CA LYS A 118 -13.56 -9.27 4.16
C LYS A 118 -14.10 -8.57 2.91
N GLU A 119 -15.26 -7.93 3.01
CA GLU A 119 -15.93 -7.27 1.88
C GLU A 119 -15.11 -6.08 1.37
N GLU A 120 -14.54 -5.28 2.27
CA GLU A 120 -13.59 -4.20 1.96
C GLU A 120 -12.34 -4.71 1.24
N ILE A 121 -11.71 -5.76 1.75
CA ILE A 121 -10.51 -6.36 1.14
C ILE A 121 -10.84 -6.93 -0.25
N ASP A 122 -11.96 -7.63 -0.38
CA ASP A 122 -12.41 -8.23 -1.63
C ASP A 122 -12.77 -7.15 -2.66
N TYR A 123 -13.37 -6.03 -2.23
CA TYR A 123 -13.69 -4.91 -3.10
C TYR A 123 -12.44 -4.29 -3.71
N ILE A 124 -11.41 -4.02 -2.91
CA ILE A 124 -10.13 -3.50 -3.41
C ILE A 124 -9.50 -4.48 -4.39
N TYR A 125 -9.40 -5.76 -4.01
CA TYR A 125 -8.77 -6.78 -4.84
C TYR A 125 -9.44 -6.93 -6.22
N ASN A 126 -10.77 -6.89 -6.25
CA ASN A 126 -11.52 -7.08 -7.48
C ASN A 126 -11.47 -5.83 -8.38
N ASN A 127 -11.46 -4.63 -7.79
CA ASN A 127 -11.73 -3.40 -8.54
C ASN A 127 -10.52 -2.43 -8.67
N TYR A 128 -9.51 -2.50 -7.81
CA TYR A 128 -8.35 -1.60 -7.87
C TYR A 128 -7.31 -2.08 -8.90
N LYS A 129 -7.04 -1.28 -9.94
CA LYS A 129 -6.16 -1.65 -11.07
C LYS A 129 -4.97 -0.72 -11.30
N SER A 130 -5.02 0.50 -10.77
CA SER A 130 -3.97 1.50 -10.86
C SER A 130 -3.92 2.30 -9.57
N LEU A 131 -2.73 2.81 -9.20
CA LEU A 131 -2.61 3.69 -8.05
C LEU A 131 -3.29 5.04 -8.33
N GLU A 132 -3.82 5.67 -7.28
CA GLU A 132 -4.47 7.00 -7.41
C GLU A 132 -3.47 8.12 -7.67
N TRP A 133 -2.21 7.92 -7.28
CA TRP A 133 -1.15 8.92 -7.36
C TRP A 133 -0.14 8.68 -8.48
N ASN A 134 -0.14 7.51 -9.12
CA ASN A 134 0.64 7.29 -10.32
C ASN A 134 -0.07 6.32 -11.28
N ASN A 135 0.10 6.51 -12.59
CA ASN A 135 -0.56 5.69 -13.61
C ASN A 135 0.10 4.32 -13.81
N LEU A 136 0.87 3.84 -12.83
CA LEU A 136 1.57 2.56 -12.93
C LEU A 136 0.62 1.41 -12.53
N PRO A 137 0.69 0.26 -13.22
CA PRO A 137 -0.08 -0.92 -12.84
C PRO A 137 0.25 -1.37 -11.41
N VAL A 138 -0.77 -1.79 -10.67
CA VAL A 138 -0.64 -2.34 -9.33
C VAL A 138 -1.16 -3.77 -9.26
N GLU A 139 -0.41 -4.63 -8.59
CA GLU A 139 -0.81 -5.99 -8.27
C GLU A 139 -1.30 -6.04 -6.83
N ILE A 140 -2.53 -6.53 -6.63
CA ILE A 140 -3.09 -6.66 -5.29
C ILE A 140 -2.68 -8.02 -4.72
N VAL A 141 -2.12 -8.02 -3.51
CA VAL A 141 -1.83 -9.23 -2.75
C VAL A 141 -2.67 -9.19 -1.49
N LYS A 142 -3.61 -10.14 -1.36
CA LYS A 142 -4.36 -10.31 -0.11
C LYS A 142 -3.45 -10.93 0.94
N PHE A 143 -3.42 -10.32 2.12
CA PHE A 143 -2.69 -10.83 3.27
C PHE A 143 -3.68 -11.39 4.29
N GLU A 144 -3.70 -12.71 4.37
CA GLU A 144 -4.46 -13.45 5.37
C GLU A 144 -3.47 -14.06 6.35
N LYS A 145 -3.68 -13.81 7.64
CA LYS A 145 -2.85 -14.36 8.71
C LYS A 145 -2.93 -15.89 8.61
N ARG A 146 -1.79 -16.53 8.42
CA ARG A 146 -1.65 -18.00 8.46
C ARG A 146 -1.70 -18.49 9.90
#